data_AF-A0A7R9AJX2-F1
#
_entry.id   AF-A0A7R9AJX2-F1
#
_cell.length_a   1.000
_cell.length_b   1.000
_cell.length_c   1.000
_cell.angle_alpha   90.00
_cell.angle_beta   90.00
_cell.angle_gamma   90.00
#
_symmetry.space_group_name_H-M   'P 1'
#
loop_
_entity.id
_entity.type
_entity.pdbx_description
1 polymer ?
#
loop_
_entity_poly.entity_id
_entity_poly.type
_entity_poly.pdbx_seq_one_letter_code
_entity_poly.pdbx_strand_id
1 'polypeptide(L)'
;MSVFDNVAFGLKMAGVDVQDIAVRVADALAIVRLSEFATRKPHQLSGGQKQRVAIARAMVNRPKILLLDESLSALDHKLRQQMQLELKQLQRQLGITFVYVTHDQEEALSMSDRILVMHNGQAQQVGTPREIYESPRNLFVAQFIGEINVFDGEILRELGEYQYEASINGVEREIRCDHRFATGDKVHVMLRPEDLRIDCRPDVQARKGFPGIVLERNYTGQTLNSHIRLENGQAVMAHEFFDEDDPDFDYSINQKVGVDWVPGWEHVIPAERPGKS
;
A
#
# COMPACT_ATOMS: atom_id res chain seq x y z
N MET A 1 -16.05 11.60 -33.41
CA MET A 1 -14.58 11.62 -33.53
C MET A 1 -14.05 10.19 -33.47
N SER A 2 -13.18 9.78 -34.40
CA SER A 2 -12.51 8.46 -34.39
C SER A 2 -11.38 8.40 -33.36
N VAL A 3 -10.77 7.24 -33.12
CA VAL A 3 -9.56 7.10 -32.28
C VAL A 3 -8.42 7.94 -32.83
N PHE A 4 -8.17 7.87 -34.13
CA PHE A 4 -7.17 8.68 -34.81
C PHE A 4 -7.40 10.18 -34.54
N ASP A 5 -8.64 10.64 -34.74
CA ASP A 5 -8.97 12.05 -34.52
C ASP A 5 -8.82 12.47 -33.06
N ASN A 6 -9.13 11.57 -32.11
CA ASN A 6 -8.96 11.84 -30.68
C ASN A 6 -7.49 12.08 -30.32
N VAL A 7 -6.59 11.25 -30.85
CA VAL A 7 -5.15 11.38 -30.62
C VAL A 7 -4.57 12.57 -31.39
N ALA A 8 -5.02 12.80 -32.63
CA ALA A 8 -4.55 13.89 -33.48
C ALA A 8 -4.95 15.29 -32.99
N PHE A 9 -5.99 15.40 -32.15
CA PHE A 9 -6.61 16.68 -31.78
C PHE A 9 -5.59 17.71 -31.24
N GLY A 10 -4.70 17.30 -30.33
CA GLY A 10 -3.70 18.20 -29.75
C GLY A 10 -2.71 18.75 -30.79
N LEU A 11 -2.28 17.91 -31.74
CA LEU A 11 -1.39 18.32 -32.82
C LEU A 11 -2.08 19.25 -33.82
N LYS A 12 -3.36 18.98 -34.15
CA LYS A 12 -4.17 19.84 -35.02
C LYS A 12 -4.31 21.25 -34.43
N MET A 13 -4.55 21.36 -33.12
CA MET A 13 -4.65 22.65 -32.43
C MET A 13 -3.31 23.38 -32.34
N ALA A 14 -2.20 22.64 -32.29
CA ALA A 14 -0.85 23.20 -32.33
C ALA A 14 -0.38 23.61 -33.74
N GLY A 15 -1.22 23.43 -34.78
CA GLY A 15 -0.87 23.81 -36.16
C GLY A 15 0.21 22.94 -36.81
N VAL A 16 0.39 21.70 -36.34
CA VAL A 16 1.36 20.75 -36.92
C VAL A 16 0.92 20.34 -38.32
N ASP A 17 1.89 20.15 -39.23
CA ASP A 17 1.62 19.71 -40.61
C ASP A 17 0.84 18.38 -40.65
N VAL A 18 -0.04 18.24 -41.64
CA VAL A 18 -0.92 17.06 -41.78
C VAL A 18 -0.12 15.77 -41.98
N GLN A 19 1.00 15.81 -42.70
CA GLN A 19 1.85 14.63 -42.89
C GLN A 19 2.50 14.22 -41.56
N ASP A 20 3.00 15.19 -40.79
CA ASP A 20 3.60 14.96 -39.47
C ASP A 20 2.57 14.44 -38.45
N ILE A 21 1.31 14.89 -38.52
CA ILE A 21 0.24 14.39 -37.66
C ILE A 21 0.03 12.90 -37.88
N ALA A 22 -0.07 12.46 -39.13
CA ALA A 22 -0.31 11.05 -39.44
C ALA A 22 0.79 10.14 -38.87
N VAL A 23 2.06 10.54 -39.05
CA VAL A 23 3.22 9.81 -38.52
C VAL A 23 3.19 9.75 -36.99
N ARG A 24 3.03 10.89 -36.31
CA ARG A 24 3.04 10.94 -34.84
C ARG A 24 1.87 10.19 -34.20
N VAL A 25 0.70 10.24 -34.82
CA VAL A 25 -0.48 9.49 -34.34
C VAL A 25 -0.26 7.99 -34.52
N ALA A 26 0.31 7.57 -35.66
CA ALA A 26 0.65 6.17 -35.88
C ALA A 26 1.67 5.66 -34.85
N ASP A 27 2.73 6.42 -34.58
CA ASP A 27 3.72 6.11 -33.54
C ASP A 27 3.06 5.98 -32.16
N ALA A 28 2.24 6.96 -31.76
CA ALA A 28 1.56 6.95 -30.47
C ALA A 28 0.60 5.78 -30.31
N LEU A 29 -0.15 5.43 -31.37
CA LEU A 29 -1.04 4.27 -31.36
C LEU A 29 -0.28 2.95 -31.34
N ALA A 30 0.89 2.87 -31.98
CA ALA A 30 1.75 1.68 -31.93
C ALA A 30 2.27 1.43 -30.51
N ILE A 31 2.71 2.49 -29.81
CA ILE A 31 3.19 2.43 -28.43
C ILE A 31 2.12 1.81 -27.50
N VAL A 32 0.86 2.20 -27.64
CA VAL A 32 -0.25 1.67 -26.81
C VAL A 32 -0.93 0.43 -27.41
N ARG A 33 -0.37 -0.13 -28.49
CA ARG A 33 -0.89 -1.31 -29.21
C ARG A 33 -2.35 -1.14 -29.67
N LEU A 34 -2.68 0.01 -30.26
CA LEU A 34 -4.01 0.35 -30.80
C LEU A 34 -4.01 0.70 -32.29
N SER A 35 -2.94 0.39 -33.04
CA SER A 35 -2.81 0.73 -34.46
C SER A 35 -4.02 0.26 -35.30
N GLU A 36 -4.52 -0.95 -35.05
CA GLU A 36 -5.68 -1.54 -35.77
C GLU A 36 -7.03 -0.88 -35.41
N PHE A 37 -7.06 -0.09 -34.34
CA PHE A 37 -8.28 0.53 -33.82
C PHE A 37 -8.42 2.00 -34.23
N ALA A 38 -7.49 2.54 -35.03
CA ALA A 38 -7.41 3.96 -35.40
C ALA A 38 -8.72 4.51 -35.99
N THR A 39 -9.45 3.72 -36.77
CA THR A 39 -10.71 4.14 -37.43
C THR A 39 -11.95 3.96 -36.55
N ARG A 40 -11.84 3.24 -35.42
CA ARG A 40 -12.98 2.98 -34.53
C ARG A 40 -13.42 4.25 -33.79
N LYS A 41 -14.67 4.25 -33.33
CA LYS A 41 -15.23 5.27 -32.45
C LYS A 41 -15.11 4.82 -30.97
N PRO A 42 -15.06 5.76 -30.00
CA PRO A 42 -14.87 5.42 -28.58
C PRO A 42 -15.87 4.42 -27.99
N HIS A 43 -17.12 4.38 -28.46
CA HIS A 43 -18.14 3.42 -27.98
C HIS A 43 -17.88 1.98 -28.45
N GLN A 44 -16.99 1.77 -29.43
CA GLN A 44 -16.61 0.47 -29.97
C GLN A 44 -15.36 -0.11 -29.28
N LEU A 45 -14.93 0.51 -28.18
CA LEU A 45 -13.74 0.16 -27.41
C LEU A 45 -14.11 -0.32 -26.01
N SER A 46 -13.34 -1.27 -25.49
CA SER A 46 -13.38 -1.67 -24.07
C SER A 46 -12.87 -0.54 -23.16
N GLY A 47 -13.08 -0.65 -21.84
CA GLY A 47 -12.57 0.32 -20.86
C GLY A 47 -11.05 0.53 -20.96
N GLY A 48 -10.28 -0.55 -21.01
CA GLY A 48 -8.82 -0.48 -21.12
C GLY A 48 -8.36 0.08 -22.46
N GLN A 49 -9.08 -0.21 -23.55
CA GLN A 49 -8.81 0.40 -24.86
C GLN A 49 -9.07 1.92 -24.84
N LYS A 50 -10.17 2.38 -24.22
CA LYS A 50 -10.42 3.82 -24.04
C LYS A 50 -9.30 4.49 -23.25
N GLN A 51 -8.81 3.84 -22.20
CA GLN A 51 -7.69 4.33 -21.40
C GLN A 51 -6.40 4.45 -22.20
N ARG A 52 -6.08 3.42 -23.01
CA ARG A 52 -4.95 3.46 -23.94
C ARG A 52 -5.06 4.59 -24.96
N VAL A 53 -6.25 4.91 -25.46
CA VAL A 53 -6.47 6.10 -26.31
C VAL A 53 -6.15 7.39 -25.57
N ALA A 54 -6.55 7.51 -24.30
CA ALA A 54 -6.23 8.68 -23.48
C ALA A 54 -4.71 8.84 -23.26
N ILE A 55 -4.01 7.74 -22.98
CA ILE A 55 -2.55 7.72 -22.86
C ILE A 55 -1.89 8.12 -24.19
N ALA A 56 -2.31 7.54 -25.32
CA ALA A 56 -1.79 7.90 -26.63
C ALA A 56 -1.99 9.39 -26.94
N ARG A 57 -3.16 9.94 -26.59
CA ARG A 57 -3.46 11.37 -26.75
C ARG A 57 -2.52 12.25 -25.92
N ALA A 58 -2.13 11.84 -24.71
CA ALA A 58 -1.16 12.57 -23.92
C ALA A 58 0.27 12.44 -24.49
N MET A 59 0.61 11.25 -24.98
CA MET A 59 1.94 10.92 -25.50
C MET A 59 2.26 11.48 -26.88
N VAL A 60 1.24 11.78 -27.70
CA VAL A 60 1.42 12.26 -29.08
C VAL A 60 2.26 13.54 -29.17
N ASN A 61 2.23 14.37 -28.12
CA ASN A 61 2.99 15.61 -28.00
C ASN A 61 4.43 15.40 -27.50
N ARG A 62 4.83 14.14 -27.22
CA ARG A 62 6.13 13.76 -26.63
C ARG A 62 6.46 14.59 -25.38
N PRO A 63 5.59 14.57 -24.35
CA PRO A 63 5.79 15.37 -23.16
C PRO A 63 7.01 14.87 -22.36
N LYS A 64 7.65 15.79 -21.61
CA LYS A 64 8.69 15.41 -20.64
C LYS A 64 8.11 14.76 -19.38
N ILE A 65 6.88 15.13 -19.04
CA ILE A 65 6.16 14.69 -17.84
C ILE A 65 4.74 14.25 -18.24
N LEU A 66 4.33 13.07 -17.80
CA LEU A 66 2.97 12.58 -17.90
C LEU A 66 2.30 12.67 -16.53
N LEU A 67 1.17 13.38 -16.47
CA LEU A 67 0.33 13.49 -15.27
C LEU A 67 -0.88 12.60 -15.44
N LEU A 68 -1.15 11.74 -14.45
CA LEU A 68 -2.27 10.81 -14.42
C LEU A 68 -3.02 10.99 -13.11
N ASP A 69 -4.30 11.35 -13.20
CA ASP A 69 -5.15 11.66 -12.05
C ASP A 69 -6.26 10.61 -11.93
N GLU A 70 -6.16 9.75 -10.91
CA GLU A 70 -7.07 8.64 -10.60
C GLU A 70 -7.50 7.81 -11.80
N SER A 71 -6.59 7.64 -12.76
CA SER A 71 -6.97 7.32 -14.13
C SER A 71 -7.43 5.86 -14.32
N LEU A 72 -7.24 5.00 -13.31
CA LEU A 72 -7.61 3.58 -13.34
C LEU A 72 -8.78 3.22 -12.39
N SER A 73 -9.28 4.18 -11.60
CA SER A 73 -10.29 3.92 -10.55
C SER A 73 -11.60 3.36 -11.10
N ALA A 74 -12.00 3.80 -12.30
CA ALA A 74 -13.23 3.38 -12.97
C ALA A 74 -13.17 1.99 -13.64
N LEU A 75 -12.01 1.31 -13.61
CA LEU A 75 -11.83 -0.02 -14.20
C LEU A 75 -12.15 -1.12 -13.17
N ASP A 76 -12.63 -2.27 -13.64
CA ASP A 76 -12.77 -3.46 -12.81
C ASP A 76 -11.40 -3.97 -12.35
N HIS A 77 -11.37 -4.74 -11.25
CA HIS A 77 -10.14 -5.19 -10.61
C HIS A 77 -9.15 -5.89 -11.56
N LYS A 78 -9.63 -6.85 -12.37
CA LYS A 78 -8.75 -7.62 -13.26
C LYS A 78 -8.15 -6.75 -14.36
N LEU A 79 -8.98 -5.91 -14.97
CA LEU A 79 -8.51 -4.98 -15.99
C LEU A 79 -7.59 -3.90 -15.41
N ARG A 80 -7.87 -3.43 -14.19
CA ARG A 80 -7.04 -2.47 -13.47
C ARG A 80 -5.63 -3.01 -13.25
N GLN A 81 -5.48 -4.21 -12.68
CA GLN A 81 -4.18 -4.85 -12.47
C GLN A 81 -3.41 -5.03 -13.78
N GLN A 82 -4.08 -5.45 -14.86
CA GLN A 82 -3.46 -5.54 -16.17
C GLN A 82 -2.95 -4.16 -16.65
N MET A 83 -3.77 -3.12 -16.53
CA MET A 83 -3.42 -1.78 -16.97
C MET A 83 -2.28 -1.16 -16.13
N GLN A 84 -2.21 -1.45 -14.84
CA GLN A 84 -1.11 -1.02 -13.96
C GLN A 84 0.25 -1.59 -14.46
N LEU A 85 0.30 -2.88 -14.76
CA LEU A 85 1.50 -3.53 -15.30
C LEU A 85 1.91 -2.92 -16.65
N GLU A 86 0.94 -2.69 -17.52
CA GLU A 86 1.20 -2.07 -18.83
C GLU A 86 1.71 -0.64 -18.70
N LEU A 87 1.13 0.17 -17.81
CA LEU A 87 1.59 1.54 -17.55
C LEU A 87 3.03 1.58 -17.01
N LYS A 88 3.37 0.65 -16.09
CA LYS A 88 4.73 0.53 -15.56
C LYS A 88 5.74 0.13 -16.65
N GLN A 89 5.37 -0.79 -17.53
CA GLN A 89 6.20 -1.15 -18.69
C GLN A 89 6.37 0.02 -19.66
N LEU A 90 5.28 0.73 -19.93
CA LEU A 90 5.28 1.89 -20.80
C LEU A 90 6.19 3.01 -20.27
N GLN A 91 6.09 3.31 -18.97
CA GLN A 91 6.94 4.31 -18.31
C GLN A 91 8.43 3.95 -18.46
N ARG A 92 8.79 2.68 -18.20
CA ARG A 92 10.17 2.19 -18.35
C ARG A 92 10.68 2.27 -19.78
N GLN A 93 9.83 1.94 -20.76
CA GLN A 93 10.18 1.98 -22.18
C GLN A 93 10.39 3.42 -22.67
N LEU A 94 9.57 4.36 -22.23
CA LEU A 94 9.60 5.75 -22.68
C LEU A 94 10.66 6.59 -21.95
N GLY A 95 11.01 6.23 -20.71
CA GLY A 95 11.99 6.97 -19.92
C GLY A 95 11.55 8.40 -19.55
N ILE A 96 10.24 8.68 -19.60
CA ILE A 96 9.69 9.99 -19.21
C ILE A 96 9.22 9.97 -17.75
N THR A 97 9.11 11.15 -17.13
CA THR A 97 8.62 11.27 -15.75
C THR A 97 7.12 11.04 -15.69
N PHE A 98 6.67 10.13 -14.83
CA PHE A 98 5.25 9.91 -14.54
C PHE A 98 4.93 10.47 -13.15
N VAL A 99 3.87 11.25 -13.04
CA VAL A 99 3.25 11.63 -11.76
C VAL A 99 1.85 11.03 -11.76
N TYR A 100 1.65 10.07 -10.85
CA TYR A 100 0.39 9.35 -10.71
C TYR A 100 -0.25 9.72 -9.39
N VAL A 101 -1.49 10.21 -9.44
CA VAL A 101 -2.31 10.54 -8.26
C VAL A 101 -3.38 9.46 -8.12
N THR A 102 -3.49 8.90 -6.93
CA THR A 102 -4.48 7.86 -6.60
C THR A 102 -4.82 7.91 -5.11
N HIS A 103 -6.03 7.45 -4.80
CA HIS A 103 -6.46 7.14 -3.43
C HIS A 103 -6.30 5.65 -3.09
N ASP A 104 -5.91 4.82 -4.05
CA ASP A 104 -5.73 3.38 -3.87
C ASP A 104 -4.30 3.07 -3.41
N GLN A 105 -4.20 2.36 -2.28
CA GLN A 105 -2.92 2.06 -1.63
C GLN A 105 -2.11 1.02 -2.41
N GLU A 106 -2.78 0.00 -2.97
CA GLU A 106 -2.15 -1.06 -3.75
C GLU A 106 -1.54 -0.50 -5.03
N GLU A 107 -2.24 0.43 -5.69
CA GLU A 107 -1.72 1.19 -6.83
C GLU A 107 -0.46 1.98 -6.47
N ALA A 108 -0.50 2.71 -5.36
CA ALA A 108 0.63 3.52 -4.91
C ALA A 108 1.86 2.64 -4.64
N LEU A 109 1.69 1.52 -3.93
CA LEU A 109 2.78 0.61 -3.57
C LEU A 109 3.35 -0.17 -4.76
N SER A 110 2.50 -0.61 -5.70
CA SER A 110 2.91 -1.49 -6.80
C SER A 110 3.47 -0.73 -8.01
N MET A 111 2.97 0.47 -8.30
CA MET A 111 3.32 1.20 -9.52
C MET A 111 4.46 2.20 -9.34
N SER A 112 4.67 2.70 -8.13
CA SER A 112 5.51 3.87 -7.90
C SER A 112 6.96 3.51 -7.59
N ASP A 113 7.90 4.27 -8.13
CA ASP A 113 9.30 4.24 -7.67
C ASP A 113 9.45 4.97 -6.33
N ARG A 114 8.67 6.04 -6.13
CA ARG A 114 8.56 6.84 -4.90
C ARG A 114 7.12 7.30 -4.70
N ILE A 115 6.71 7.40 -3.44
CA ILE A 115 5.37 7.80 -3.02
C ILE A 115 5.51 9.06 -2.17
N LEU A 116 4.63 10.03 -2.41
CA LEU A 116 4.38 11.17 -1.53
C LEU A 116 3.01 10.95 -0.88
N VAL A 117 3.00 10.67 0.42
CA VAL A 117 1.75 10.59 1.20
C VAL A 117 1.38 12.00 1.64
N MET A 118 0.15 12.41 1.36
CA MET A 118 -0.37 13.73 1.70
C MET A 118 -1.60 13.62 2.59
N HIS A 119 -1.75 14.57 3.51
CA HIS A 119 -2.93 14.73 4.35
C HIS A 119 -3.24 16.21 4.52
N ASN A 120 -4.48 16.63 4.26
CA ASN A 120 -4.93 18.02 4.36
C ASN A 120 -4.00 19.03 3.66
N GLY A 121 -3.52 18.67 2.46
CA GLY A 121 -2.61 19.51 1.67
C GLY A 121 -1.16 19.55 2.17
N GLN A 122 -0.82 18.81 3.22
CA GLN A 122 0.54 18.74 3.78
C GLN A 122 1.20 17.39 3.45
N ALA A 123 2.46 17.44 3.05
CA ALA A 123 3.28 16.24 2.85
C ALA A 123 3.57 15.57 4.19
N GLN A 124 3.16 14.32 4.34
CA GLN A 124 3.37 13.53 5.55
C GLN A 124 4.67 12.74 5.48
N GLN A 125 4.90 12.06 4.35
CA GLN A 125 6.10 11.28 4.11
C GLN A 125 6.38 11.17 2.62
N VAL A 126 7.66 11.15 2.28
CA VAL A 126 8.14 10.78 0.94
C VAL A 126 9.16 9.66 1.09
N GLY A 127 8.98 8.59 0.33
CA GLY A 127 9.86 7.43 0.38
C GLY A 127 9.59 6.46 -0.77
N THR A 128 10.37 5.40 -0.84
CA THR A 128 10.05 4.22 -1.66
C THR A 128 8.80 3.52 -1.11
N PRO A 129 8.10 2.69 -1.91
CA PRO A 129 6.98 1.89 -1.40
C PRO A 129 7.30 1.13 -0.11
N ARG A 130 8.50 0.54 -0.05
CA ARG A 130 8.97 -0.20 1.11
C ARG A 130 9.14 0.69 2.34
N GLU A 131 9.79 1.84 2.20
CA GLU A 131 9.95 2.79 3.32
C GLU A 131 8.61 3.33 3.81
N ILE A 132 7.65 3.58 2.92
CA ILE A 132 6.30 4.01 3.32
C ILE A 132 5.58 2.91 4.12
N TYR A 133 5.73 1.65 3.71
CA TYR A 133 5.04 0.52 4.33
C TYR A 133 5.70 0.08 5.65
N GLU A 134 7.01 -0.18 5.63
CA GLU A 134 7.79 -0.76 6.73
C GLU A 134 8.27 0.28 7.75
N SER A 135 8.43 1.54 7.35
CA SER A 135 8.98 2.59 8.22
C SER A 135 8.17 3.89 8.16
N PRO A 136 6.87 3.85 8.52
CA PRO A 136 6.03 5.04 8.51
C PRO A 136 6.50 6.08 9.53
N ARG A 137 6.57 7.35 9.13
CA ARG A 137 7.12 8.44 9.97
C ARG A 137 6.19 8.92 11.07
N ASN A 138 4.89 8.67 10.93
CA ASN A 138 3.89 9.04 11.90
C ASN A 138 2.72 8.07 11.87
N LEU A 139 1.84 8.17 12.87
CA LEU A 139 0.70 7.29 13.04
C LEU A 139 -0.27 7.37 11.83
N PHE A 140 -0.44 8.57 11.26
CA PHE A 140 -1.29 8.76 10.08
C PHE A 140 -0.79 7.91 8.90
N VAL A 141 0.50 7.99 8.54
CA VAL A 141 1.03 7.21 7.41
C VAL A 141 0.92 5.71 7.69
N ALA A 142 1.18 5.30 8.94
CA ALA A 142 1.10 3.91 9.36
C ALA A 142 -0.31 3.34 9.19
N GLN A 143 -1.34 4.12 9.57
CA GLN A 143 -2.76 3.75 9.45
C GLN A 143 -3.32 3.96 8.04
N PHE A 144 -2.73 4.86 7.25
CA PHE A 144 -3.19 5.19 5.92
C PHE A 144 -2.72 4.18 4.86
N ILE A 145 -1.60 3.51 5.07
CA ILE A 145 -1.04 2.53 4.13
C ILE A 145 -1.09 1.15 4.77
N GLY A 146 -1.97 0.30 4.27
CA GLY A 146 -2.22 -1.04 4.79
C GLY A 146 -2.94 -1.05 6.13
N GLU A 147 -3.14 -2.25 6.66
CA GLU A 147 -3.67 -2.45 8.00
C GLU A 147 -2.52 -2.43 9.02
N ILE A 148 -2.82 -2.02 10.27
CA ILE A 148 -1.82 -1.98 11.34
C ILE A 148 -2.47 -2.12 12.71
N ASN A 149 -1.81 -2.84 13.60
CA ASN A 149 -2.14 -2.88 15.01
C ASN A 149 -1.29 -1.86 15.75
N VAL A 150 -1.90 -1.11 16.67
CA VAL A 150 -1.23 -0.07 17.45
C VAL A 150 -1.38 -0.41 18.93
N PHE A 151 -0.26 -0.62 19.60
CA PHE A 151 -0.20 -0.90 21.03
C PHE A 151 0.38 0.29 21.77
N ASP A 152 -0.28 0.70 22.85
CA ASP A 152 0.24 1.74 23.72
C ASP A 152 1.33 1.17 24.64
N GLY A 153 2.45 1.88 24.69
CA GLY A 153 3.60 1.50 25.48
C GLY A 153 4.21 2.64 26.27
N GLU A 154 5.00 2.28 27.28
CA GLU A 154 5.85 3.20 28.04
C GLU A 154 7.26 2.62 28.14
N ILE A 155 8.27 3.43 27.83
CA ILE A 155 9.67 3.04 27.95
C ILE A 155 10.05 2.95 29.43
N LEU A 156 10.50 1.78 29.87
CA LEU A 156 10.92 1.52 31.24
C LEU A 156 12.41 1.85 31.42
N ARG A 157 13.27 1.34 30.51
CA ARG A 157 14.71 1.61 30.54
C ARG A 157 15.37 1.37 29.19
N GLU A 158 16.49 2.03 28.98
CA GLU A 158 17.40 1.79 27.86
C GLU A 158 18.28 0.58 28.19
N LEU A 159 18.33 -0.39 27.26
CA LEU A 159 19.15 -1.61 27.37
C LEU A 159 20.43 -1.51 26.53
N GLY A 160 20.40 -0.72 25.46
CA GLY A 160 21.51 -0.52 24.54
C GLY A 160 21.20 0.52 23.48
N GLU A 161 22.10 0.67 22.51
CA GLU A 161 21.88 1.60 21.40
C GLU A 161 20.64 1.17 20.61
N TYR A 162 19.58 1.98 20.64
CA TYR A 162 18.30 1.72 19.96
C TYR A 162 17.53 0.50 20.47
N GLN A 163 17.85 0.02 21.69
CA GLN A 163 17.19 -1.10 22.35
C GLN A 163 16.62 -0.67 23.70
N TYR A 164 15.34 -0.93 23.92
CA TYR A 164 14.61 -0.48 25.10
C TYR A 164 13.79 -1.61 25.69
N GLU A 165 13.64 -1.60 27.01
CA GLU A 165 12.57 -2.35 27.68
C GLU A 165 11.37 -1.43 27.81
N ALA A 166 10.20 -1.88 27.35
CA ALA A 166 8.96 -1.13 27.38
C ALA A 166 7.83 -1.96 28.02
N SER A 167 6.95 -1.31 28.76
CA SER A 167 5.69 -1.90 29.18
C SER A 167 4.66 -1.67 28.09
N ILE A 168 4.21 -2.74 27.44
CA ILE A 168 3.20 -2.72 26.37
C ILE A 168 1.99 -3.47 26.89
N ASN A 169 0.86 -2.76 27.04
CA ASN A 169 -0.37 -3.34 27.63
C ASN A 169 -0.13 -4.09 28.97
N GLY A 170 0.82 -3.62 29.78
CA GLY A 170 1.17 -4.23 31.07
C GLY A 170 2.13 -5.42 30.99
N VAL A 171 2.62 -5.79 29.80
CA VAL A 171 3.65 -6.82 29.60
C VAL A 171 4.97 -6.15 29.25
N GLU A 172 6.03 -6.52 29.96
CA GLU A 172 7.38 -6.02 29.69
C GLU A 172 7.97 -6.71 28.45
N ARG A 173 8.47 -5.91 27.51
CA ARG A 173 9.05 -6.36 26.25
C ARG A 173 10.32 -5.60 25.93
N GLU A 174 11.28 -6.33 25.37
CA GLU A 174 12.39 -5.72 24.66
C GLU A 174 11.91 -5.32 23.27
N ILE A 175 12.15 -4.06 22.90
CA ILE A 175 11.81 -3.50 21.59
C ILE A 175 13.03 -2.83 20.97
N ARG A 176 13.10 -2.88 19.65
CA ARG A 176 14.09 -2.12 18.86
C ARG A 176 13.44 -0.92 18.20
N CYS A 177 14.09 0.23 18.27
CA CYS A 177 13.52 1.49 17.80
C CYS A 177 14.53 2.28 16.98
N ASP A 178 14.14 2.90 15.86
CA ASP A 178 15.03 3.81 15.12
C ASP A 178 15.10 5.23 15.73
N HIS A 179 14.34 5.47 16.80
CA HIS A 179 14.29 6.72 17.55
C HIS A 179 14.91 6.55 18.93
N ARG A 180 15.52 7.63 19.43
CA ARG A 180 16.00 7.68 20.82
C ARG A 180 14.85 8.08 21.73
N PHE A 181 14.61 7.27 22.75
CA PHE A 181 13.63 7.53 23.80
C PHE A 181 14.30 7.63 25.16
N ALA A 182 13.63 8.30 26.09
CA ALA A 182 13.97 8.32 27.50
C ALA A 182 13.02 7.43 28.32
N THR A 183 13.46 6.99 29.49
CA THR A 183 12.59 6.34 30.46
C THR A 183 11.37 7.22 30.78
N GLY A 184 10.18 6.63 30.74
CA GLY A 184 8.89 7.28 30.95
C GLY A 184 8.23 7.82 29.68
N ASP A 185 8.92 7.78 28.53
CA ASP A 185 8.32 8.21 27.27
C ASP A 185 7.16 7.28 26.88
N LYS A 186 6.03 7.87 26.49
CA LYS A 186 4.89 7.16 25.91
C LYS A 186 5.15 6.94 24.43
N VAL A 187 4.92 5.72 23.98
CA VAL A 187 5.21 5.29 22.62
C VAL A 187 4.02 4.51 22.05
N HIS A 188 3.87 4.55 20.73
CA HIS A 188 3.04 3.61 20.00
C HIS A 188 3.95 2.54 19.40
N VAL A 189 3.69 1.30 19.75
CA VAL A 189 4.33 0.11 19.17
C VAL A 189 3.38 -0.41 18.10
N MET A 190 3.82 -0.37 16.85
CA MET A 190 2.99 -0.67 15.72
C MET A 190 3.48 -1.95 15.04
N LEU A 191 2.55 -2.84 14.73
CA LEU A 191 2.82 -4.14 14.12
C LEU A 191 1.82 -4.37 13.01
N ARG A 192 2.29 -4.78 11.84
CA ARG A 192 1.38 -5.16 10.75
C ARG A 192 0.70 -6.48 11.11
N PRO A 193 -0.51 -6.75 10.59
CA PRO A 193 -1.18 -8.02 10.85
C PRO A 193 -0.32 -9.25 10.51
N GLU A 194 0.49 -9.17 9.45
CA GLU A 194 1.43 -10.22 9.05
C GLU A 194 2.64 -10.40 9.99
N ASP A 195 2.90 -9.44 10.88
CA ASP A 195 3.96 -9.51 11.89
C ASP A 195 3.53 -10.27 13.15
N LEU A 196 2.23 -10.40 13.37
CA LEU A 196 1.66 -11.12 14.51
C LEU A 196 1.67 -12.63 14.28
N ARG A 197 1.81 -13.38 15.37
CA ARG A 197 1.74 -14.84 15.41
C ARG A 197 0.69 -15.27 16.42
N ILE A 198 -0.12 -16.26 16.04
CA ILE A 198 -1.14 -16.84 16.90
C ILE A 198 -0.63 -18.20 17.40
N ASP A 199 -0.64 -18.39 18.73
CA ASP A 199 -0.34 -19.69 19.34
C ASP A 199 -1.60 -20.25 20.02
N CYS A 200 -1.88 -21.53 19.72
CA CYS A 200 -2.99 -22.31 20.24
C CYS A 200 -2.69 -23.07 21.52
N ARG A 201 -1.43 -23.18 21.94
CA ARG A 201 -1.02 -23.95 23.11
C ARG A 201 -0.97 -23.00 24.31
N PRO A 202 -2.02 -22.96 25.16
CA PRO A 202 -2.03 -22.05 26.31
C PRO A 202 -1.15 -22.58 27.45
N ASP A 203 -0.52 -23.74 27.26
CA ASP A 203 0.07 -24.55 28.33
C ASP A 203 1.50 -24.97 28.02
N VAL A 204 2.43 -24.01 27.97
CA VAL A 204 3.82 -24.20 28.43
C VAL A 204 4.38 -22.82 28.83
N GLN A 205 4.31 -22.46 30.12
CA GLN A 205 5.32 -21.75 30.95
C GLN A 205 6.16 -20.55 30.41
N ALA A 206 5.93 -20.05 29.20
CA ALA A 206 6.60 -18.89 28.62
C ALA A 206 5.55 -17.80 28.40
N ARG A 207 5.32 -16.98 29.43
CA ARG A 207 4.45 -15.79 29.40
C ARG A 207 5.02 -14.71 28.47
N LYS A 208 5.03 -14.99 27.17
CA LYS A 208 5.49 -14.06 26.14
C LYS A 208 4.37 -13.76 25.15
N GLY A 209 3.09 -13.90 25.45
CA GLY A 209 2.01 -13.51 24.52
C GLY A 209 0.93 -12.69 25.21
N PHE A 210 0.15 -11.95 24.43
CA PHE A 210 -1.09 -11.31 24.86
C PHE A 210 -2.24 -12.33 24.72
N PRO A 211 -2.85 -12.77 25.83
CA PRO A 211 -4.00 -13.67 25.75
C PRO A 211 -5.20 -12.96 25.11
N GLY A 212 -5.92 -13.70 24.26
CA GLY A 212 -7.09 -13.19 23.56
C GLY A 212 -8.05 -14.28 23.10
N ILE A 213 -9.13 -13.85 22.46
CA ILE A 213 -10.20 -14.71 21.93
C ILE A 213 -10.42 -14.35 20.46
N VAL A 214 -10.43 -15.37 19.59
CA VAL A 214 -10.74 -15.21 18.17
C VAL A 214 -12.22 -14.86 18.01
N LEU A 215 -12.51 -13.68 17.48
CA LEU A 215 -13.88 -13.22 17.21
C LEU A 215 -14.38 -13.62 15.83
N GLU A 216 -13.50 -13.52 14.83
CA GLU A 216 -13.83 -13.72 13.43
C GLU A 216 -12.61 -14.22 12.69
N ARG A 217 -12.86 -14.96 11.61
CA ARG A 217 -11.84 -15.55 10.76
C ARG A 217 -12.31 -15.49 9.31
N ASN A 218 -11.48 -14.89 8.46
CA ASN A 218 -11.78 -14.67 7.05
C ASN A 218 -10.69 -15.32 6.19
N TYR A 219 -11.07 -16.33 5.42
CA TYR A 219 -10.17 -16.97 4.45
C TYR A 219 -10.19 -16.19 3.13
N THR A 220 -9.03 -15.67 2.72
CA THR A 220 -8.88 -14.87 1.48
C THR A 220 -8.35 -15.70 0.31
N GLY A 221 -8.04 -16.99 0.54
CA GLY A 221 -7.42 -17.88 -0.44
C GLY A 221 -5.91 -18.07 -0.24
N GLN A 222 -5.17 -17.02 0.11
CA GLN A 222 -3.72 -17.10 0.40
C GLN A 222 -3.43 -16.87 1.88
N THR A 223 -4.26 -16.08 2.53
CA THR A 223 -4.11 -15.74 3.93
C THR A 223 -5.37 -16.08 4.70
N LEU A 224 -5.16 -16.27 5.99
CA LEU A 224 -6.19 -16.36 6.97
C LEU A 224 -6.13 -15.13 7.86
N ASN A 225 -7.17 -14.30 7.75
CA ASN A 225 -7.24 -13.05 8.49
C ASN A 225 -8.08 -13.29 9.74
N SER A 226 -7.47 -13.14 10.90
CA SER A 226 -8.10 -13.39 12.20
C SER A 226 -8.27 -12.09 12.97
N HIS A 227 -9.49 -11.83 13.45
CA HIS A 227 -9.79 -10.73 14.37
C HIS A 227 -9.80 -11.28 15.80
N ILE A 228 -8.97 -10.72 16.68
CA ILE A 228 -8.75 -11.24 18.03
C ILE A 228 -9.02 -10.14 19.04
N ARG A 229 -9.83 -10.42 20.05
CA ARG A 229 -10.00 -9.54 21.21
C ARG A 229 -9.06 -9.97 22.32
N LEU A 230 -8.12 -9.12 22.67
CA LEU A 230 -7.22 -9.31 23.81
C LEU A 230 -7.97 -9.15 25.13
N GLU A 231 -7.41 -9.70 26.22
CA GLU A 231 -8.03 -9.61 27.56
C GLU A 231 -8.21 -8.17 28.07
N ASN A 232 -7.38 -7.23 27.61
CA ASN A 232 -7.52 -5.81 27.92
C ASN A 232 -8.65 -5.11 27.14
N GLY A 233 -9.38 -5.84 26.28
CA GLY A 233 -10.48 -5.34 25.46
C GLY A 233 -10.07 -4.81 24.09
N GLN A 234 -8.77 -4.68 23.80
CA GLN A 234 -8.27 -4.24 22.51
C GLN A 234 -8.54 -5.29 21.42
N ALA A 235 -8.95 -4.85 20.24
CA ALA A 235 -9.05 -5.70 19.06
C ALA A 235 -7.76 -5.58 18.22
N VAL A 236 -7.24 -6.73 17.78
CA VAL A 236 -6.07 -6.84 16.91
C VAL A 236 -6.38 -7.74 15.72
N MET A 237 -5.69 -7.52 14.62
CA MET A 237 -5.82 -8.28 13.37
C MET A 237 -4.51 -9.00 13.09
N ALA A 238 -4.57 -10.28 12.77
CA ALA A 238 -3.40 -11.09 12.42
C ALA A 238 -3.64 -11.78 11.07
N HIS A 239 -2.64 -11.76 10.19
CA HIS A 239 -2.67 -12.37 8.87
C HIS A 239 -1.61 -13.48 8.79
N GLU A 240 -2.07 -14.72 8.74
CA GLU A 240 -1.17 -15.87 8.60
C GLU A 240 -1.33 -16.48 7.20
N PHE A 241 -0.22 -16.85 6.57
CA PHE A 241 -0.25 -17.54 5.27
C PHE A 241 -0.84 -18.92 5.45
N PHE A 242 -1.86 -19.24 4.66
CA PHE A 242 -2.49 -20.54 4.73
C PHE A 242 -1.52 -21.62 4.25
N ASP A 243 -1.27 -22.60 5.10
CA ASP A 243 -0.53 -23.82 4.79
C ASP A 243 -1.50 -25.00 4.89
N GLU A 244 -1.74 -25.70 3.77
CA GLU A 244 -2.64 -26.86 3.70
C GLU A 244 -2.14 -28.02 4.56
N ASP A 245 -0.83 -28.08 4.82
CA ASP A 245 -0.19 -29.15 5.57
C ASP A 245 -0.08 -28.86 7.08
N ASP A 246 -0.52 -27.68 7.55
CA ASP A 246 -0.49 -27.31 8.97
C ASP A 246 -1.82 -27.69 9.68
N PRO A 247 -1.84 -28.75 10.50
CA PRO A 247 -3.05 -29.18 11.22
C PRO A 247 -3.47 -28.21 12.34
N ASP A 248 -2.61 -27.26 12.74
CA ASP A 248 -2.87 -26.31 13.83
C ASP A 248 -3.49 -24.99 13.30
N PHE A 249 -3.77 -24.88 11.99
CA PHE A 249 -4.21 -23.65 11.30
C PHE A 249 -5.73 -23.38 11.34
N ASP A 250 -6.51 -24.25 11.98
CA ASP A 250 -7.97 -24.21 11.99
C ASP A 250 -8.53 -23.71 13.33
N TYR A 251 -8.25 -22.43 13.63
CA TYR A 251 -8.76 -21.78 14.84
C TYR A 251 -10.29 -21.69 14.80
N SER A 252 -10.92 -22.11 15.88
CA SER A 252 -12.37 -21.97 16.06
C SER A 252 -12.72 -20.57 16.54
N ILE A 253 -13.86 -20.04 16.08
CA ILE A 253 -14.44 -18.83 16.67
C ILE A 253 -14.65 -19.07 18.17
N ASN A 254 -14.31 -18.07 18.99
CA ASN A 254 -14.27 -18.11 20.45
C ASN A 254 -13.15 -18.96 21.08
N GLN A 255 -12.21 -19.49 20.28
CA GLN A 255 -11.03 -20.15 20.81
C GLN A 255 -10.12 -19.14 21.52
N LYS A 256 -9.58 -19.54 22.68
CA LYS A 256 -8.54 -18.78 23.37
C LYS A 256 -7.20 -19.01 22.69
N VAL A 257 -6.51 -17.92 22.41
CA VAL A 257 -5.22 -17.92 21.73
C VAL A 257 -4.27 -16.95 22.41
N GLY A 258 -2.97 -17.19 22.27
CA GLY A 258 -1.93 -16.20 22.57
C GLY A 258 -1.54 -15.45 21.31
N VAL A 259 -1.43 -14.12 21.39
CA VAL A 259 -0.90 -13.28 20.31
C VAL A 259 0.49 -12.80 20.70
N ASP A 260 1.49 -13.09 19.88
CA ASP A 260 2.85 -12.59 20.06
C ASP A 260 3.43 -12.11 18.72
N TRP A 261 4.65 -11.61 18.71
CA TRP A 261 5.41 -11.30 17.51
C TRP A 261 6.89 -11.58 17.72
N VAL A 262 7.65 -11.60 16.62
CA VAL A 262 9.11 -11.75 16.67
C VAL A 262 9.73 -10.40 17.07
N PRO A 263 10.55 -10.33 18.14
CA PRO A 263 11.21 -9.08 18.53
C PRO A 263 12.02 -8.46 17.38
N GLY A 264 11.88 -7.16 17.19
CA GLY A 264 12.52 -6.37 16.13
C GLY A 264 11.69 -6.24 14.85
N TRP A 265 10.48 -6.79 14.79
CA TRP A 265 9.51 -6.52 13.71
C TRP A 265 8.62 -5.33 14.03
N GLU A 266 8.55 -4.94 15.30
CA GLU A 266 7.81 -3.76 15.71
C GLU A 266 8.41 -2.47 15.14
N HIS A 267 7.52 -1.56 14.72
CA HIS A 267 7.89 -0.19 14.42
C HIS A 267 7.39 0.74 15.52
N VAL A 268 8.29 1.52 16.11
CA VAL A 268 8.01 2.29 17.32
C VAL A 268 8.13 3.78 17.04
N ILE A 269 7.07 4.51 17.34
CA ILE A 269 7.01 5.97 17.21
C ILE A 269 6.63 6.62 18.54
N PRO A 270 7.04 7.88 18.79
CA PRO A 270 6.55 8.62 19.94
C PRO A 270 5.01 8.69 19.90
N ALA A 271 4.35 8.47 21.04
CA ALA A 271 2.94 8.75 21.15
C ALA A 271 2.77 10.28 21.07
N GLU A 272 2.19 10.77 19.97
CA GLU A 272 1.96 12.21 19.82
C GLU A 272 1.11 12.71 20.99
N ARG A 273 1.56 13.78 21.65
CA ARG A 273 0.68 14.50 22.59
C ARG A 273 -0.51 15.02 21.78
N PRO A 274 -1.76 14.80 22.21
CA PRO A 274 -2.90 15.35 21.50
C PRO A 274 -2.78 16.88 21.50
N GLY A 275 -2.47 17.48 20.35
CA GLY A 275 -2.53 18.93 20.18
C GLY A 275 -1.39 19.65 19.46
N LYS A 276 -0.89 19.16 18.31
CA LYS A 276 -0.33 20.06 17.29
C LYS A 276 -0.93 19.75 15.93
N SER A 277 -1.98 20.51 15.63
CA SER A 277 -2.59 20.69 14.31
C SER A 277 -1.68 21.47 13.37
#